data_AF-A0A1B1MJ04-F1
#
_entry.id   AF-A0A1B1MJ04-F1
#
_cell.length_a   1.000
_cell.length_b   1.000
_cell.length_c   1.000
_cell.angle_alpha   90.00
_cell.angle_beta   90.00
_cell.angle_gamma   90.00
#
_symmetry.space_group_name_H-M   'P 1'
#
loop_
_entity.id
_entity.type
_entity.pdbx_description
1 polymer ?
#
loop_
_entity_poly.entity_id
_entity_poly.type
_entity_poly.pdbx_seq_one_letter_code
_entity_poly.pdbx_strand_id
1 'polypeptide(L)' 'MHIVAAHPEQGWNLLCDGAIVFDDTGELLPDGRVVPPHRAPAARLAMAA' A
#
# COMPACT_ATOMS: atom_id res chain seq x y z
N MET A 1 -8.62 14.04 -1.16
CA MET A 1 -7.67 13.21 -0.42
C MET A 1 -6.44 14.06 -0.15
N HIS A 2 -6.09 14.30 1.11
CA HIS A 2 -4.95 15.13 1.51
C HIS A 2 -4.06 14.33 2.45
N ILE A 3 -2.74 14.41 2.24
CA ILE A 3 -1.74 13.75 3.09
C ILE A 3 -1.48 14.63 4.30
N VAL A 4 -1.64 14.07 5.50
CA VAL A 4 -1.40 14.75 6.77
C VAL A 4 -0.07 14.35 7.42
N ALA A 5 0.48 13.20 7.04
CA ALA A 5 1.86 12.79 7.34
C ALA A 5 2.42 11.92 6.21
N ALA A 6 3.69 12.14 5.85
CA ALA A 6 4.38 11.38 4.82
C ALA A 6 5.65 10.76 5.42
N HIS A 7 5.83 9.45 5.22
CA HIS A 7 7.00 8.69 5.66
C HIS A 7 7.55 7.88 4.50
N PRO A 8 8.12 8.55 3.47
CA PRO A 8 8.67 7.87 2.30
C PRO A 8 9.83 6.93 2.66
N GLU A 9 10.57 7.21 3.74
CA GLU A 9 11.62 6.34 4.26
C GLU A 9 11.10 5.01 4.83
N GLN A 10 9.79 4.94 5.10
CA GLN A 10 9.09 3.76 5.62
C GLN A 10 8.05 3.21 4.62
N GLY A 11 7.84 3.91 3.50
CA GLY A 11 6.96 3.50 2.41
C GLY A 11 5.47 3.66 2.68
N TRP A 12 5.06 4.70 3.44
CA TRP A 12 3.65 4.96 3.69
C TRP A 12 3.30 6.46 3.85
N ASN A 13 2.02 6.78 3.65
CA ASN A 13 1.44 8.10 3.91
C ASN A 13 0.15 7.94 4.74
N LEU A 14 -0.07 8.87 5.69
CA LEU A 14 -1.34 8.99 6.41
C LEU A 14 -2.21 10.05 5.73
N LEU A 15 -3.46 9.70 5.50
CA LEU A 15 -4.45 10.55 4.86
C LEU A 15 -5.37 11.21 5.88
N CYS A 16 -6.01 12.31 5.48
CA CYS A 16 -6.91 13.08 6.33
C CYS A 16 -8.16 12.32 6.81
N ASP A 17 -8.52 11.21 6.16
CA ASP A 17 -9.60 10.32 6.59
C ASP A 17 -9.13 9.23 7.57
N GLY A 18 -7.84 9.21 7.90
CA GLY A 18 -7.22 8.26 8.82
C GLY A 18 -6.68 6.99 8.15
N ALA A 19 -6.82 6.83 6.84
CA ALA A 19 -6.24 5.69 6.13
C ALA A 19 -4.72 5.84 6.01
N ILE A 20 -3.99 4.74 6.22
CA ILE A 20 -2.56 4.63 5.90
C ILE A 20 -2.46 3.92 4.56
N VAL A 21 -1.88 4.59 3.57
CA VAL A 21 -1.61 4.01 2.25
C VAL A 21 -0.13 3.66 2.14
N PHE A 22 0.15 2.46 1.66
CA PHE A 22 1.50 1.93 1.49
C PHE A 22 1.93 2.03 0.03
N ASP A 23 3.24 2.13 -0.21
CA ASP A 23 3.81 2.22 -1.56
C ASP A 23 3.50 1.00 -2.43
N ASP A 24 3.24 -0.15 -1.80
CA ASP A 24 2.85 -1.39 -2.48
C ASP A 24 1.35 -1.45 -2.81
N THR A 25 0.64 -0.33 -2.69
CA THR A 25 -0.82 -0.16 -2.88
C THR A 25 -1.70 -0.81 -1.82
N GLY A 26 -1.13 -1.37 -0.75
CA GLY A 26 -1.89 -1.79 0.42
C GLY A 26 -2.44 -0.60 1.20
N GLU A 27 -3.47 -0.85 2.01
CA GLU A 27 -4.04 0.17 2.90
C GLU A 27 -4.40 -0.42 4.28
N LEU A 28 -4.19 0.38 5.33
CA LEU A 28 -4.80 0.16 6.64
C LEU A 28 -5.87 1.23 6.87
N LEU A 29 -7.12 0.80 6.93
CA LEU A 29 -8.26 1.69 7.11
C LEU A 29 -8.37 2.18 8.57
N PRO A 30 -9.08 3.29 8.82
CA PRO A 30 -9.27 3.83 10.18
C PRO A 30 -9.95 2.86 11.15
N ASP A 31 -10.74 1.92 10.62
CA ASP A 31 -11.41 0.87 11.41
C ASP A 31 -10.54 -0.38 11.64
N GLY A 32 -9.26 -0.33 11.22
CA GLY A 32 -8.31 -1.42 11.37
C GLY A 32 -8.40 -2.51 10.30
N ARG A 33 -9.32 -2.40 9.32
CA ARG A 33 -9.36 -3.35 8.20
C ARG A 33 -8.14 -3.14 7.29
N VAL A 34 -7.63 -4.26 6.79
CA VAL A 34 -6.50 -4.29 5.85
C VAL A 34 -7.02 -4.50 4.43
N VAL A 35 -6.61 -3.63 3.52
CA VAL A 35 -6.71 -3.83 2.08
C VAL A 35 -5.36 -4.38 1.61
N PRO A 36 -5.31 -5.60 1.05
CA PRO A 36 -4.05 -6.18 0.62
C PRO A 36 -3.48 -5.43 -0.59
N PRO A 37 -2.15 -5.43 -0.77
CA PRO A 37 -1.52 -4.81 -1.93
C PRO A 37 -2.01 -5.44 -3.24
N HIS A 38 -2.23 -4.61 -4.25
CA HIS A 38 -2.49 -5.06 -5.61
C HIS A 38 -1.20 -5.60 -6.25
N ARG A 39 -0.88 -6.85 -5.96
CA ARG A 39 0.13 -7.58 -6.72
C ARG A 39 -0.47 -7.92 -8.09
N ALA A 40 0.18 -7.51 -9.16
CA ALA A 40 -0.08 -8.14 -10.46
C ALA A 40 0.05 -9.67 -10.25
N PRO A 41 -0.86 -10.49 -10.81
CA PRO A 41 -0.67 -11.93 -10.77
C PRO A 41 0.75 -12.19 -11.27
N ALA A 42 1.56 -12.89 -10.48
CA ALA A 42 2.84 -13.37 -10.96
C ALA A 42 2.53 -14.35 -12.10
N ALA A 43 2.40 -13.82 -13.33
CA ALA A 43 2.52 -14.62 -14.53
C ALA A 43 3.85 -15.31 -14.33
N ARG A 44 3.80 -16.61 -14.04
CA ARG A 44 4.94 -17.47 -13.75
C ARG A 44 6.05 -17.05 -14.69
N LEU A 45 7.01 -16.27 -14.18
CA LEU A 45 8.24 -15.97 -14.89
C LEU A 45 8.89 -17.34 -15.00
N ALA A 46 8.64 -18.01 -16.12
CA ALA A 46 9.37 -19.19 -16.49
C ALA A 46 10.81 -18.73 -16.52
N MET A 47 11.62 -19.23 -15.58
CA MET A 47 13.06 -19.08 -15.65
C MET A 47 13.48 -19.68 -16.99
N ALA A 48 13.83 -18.82 -17.95
CA ALA A 48 14.52 -19.27 -19.15
C ALA A 48 15.89 -19.77 -18.69
N ALA A 49 16.12 -21.07 -18.88
CA ALA A 49 17.40 -21.74 -18.68
C ALA A 49 18.41 -21.33 -19.76
#